data_AF-A0A1B5ZA03-F1
#
_entry.id   AF-A0A1B5ZA03-F1
#
_cell.length_a   1.000
_cell.length_b   1.000
_cell.length_c   1.000
_cell.angle_alpha   90.00
_cell.angle_beta   90.00
_cell.angle_gamma   90.00
#
_symmetry.space_group_name_H-M   'P 1'
#
loop_
_entity.id
_entity.type
_entity.pdbx_description
1 polymer ?
#
loop_
_entity_poly.entity_id
_entity_poly.type
_entity_poly.pdbx_seq_one_letter_code
_entity_poly.pdbx_strand_id
1 'polypeptide(L)'
;FTERWQPETGTFHLPIGEVTITLDDVSCLLHIPITGKMLNHLGTSCTTEEGEDMCREYLNFPRTKCRAEFKKMKGAHIGFPMLEKIYAANLRRALKAEEEEEEEEVVQNY
;
A
#
# COMPACT_ATOMS: atom_id res chain seq x y z
N PHE A 1 -29.32 14.78 17.06
CA PHE A 1 -29.46 13.40 16.56
C PHE A 1 -28.09 12.78 16.51
N THR A 2 -27.89 11.63 17.15
CA THR A 2 -26.61 10.93 17.14
C THR A 2 -26.89 9.50 16.76
N GLU A 3 -26.42 9.11 15.59
CA GLU A 3 -26.36 7.72 15.18
C GLU A 3 -25.44 7.01 16.17
N ARG A 4 -26.00 6.05 16.92
CA ARG A 4 -25.23 5.26 17.89
C ARG A 4 -25.13 3.83 17.36
N TRP A 5 -23.90 3.39 17.18
CA TRP A 5 -23.58 1.99 16.91
C TRP A 5 -23.80 1.16 18.18
N GLN A 6 -24.53 0.06 18.06
CA GLN A 6 -24.67 -0.94 19.12
C GLN A 6 -23.87 -2.20 18.76
N PRO A 7 -22.67 -2.40 19.34
CA PRO A 7 -21.75 -3.45 18.94
C PRO A 7 -22.24 -4.87 19.25
N GLU A 8 -23.15 -5.05 20.21
CA GLU A 8 -23.68 -6.37 20.59
C GLU A 8 -24.64 -6.95 19.55
N THR A 9 -25.39 -6.08 18.85
CA THR A 9 -26.40 -6.49 17.86
C THR A 9 -26.02 -6.13 16.43
N GLY A 10 -24.96 -5.33 16.24
CA GLY A 10 -24.53 -4.89 14.92
C GLY A 10 -25.49 -3.89 14.25
N THR A 11 -26.22 -3.11 15.05
CA THR A 11 -27.29 -2.22 14.58
C THR A 11 -26.94 -0.74 14.79
N PHE A 12 -27.44 0.10 13.90
CA PHE A 12 -27.39 1.55 14.01
C PHE A 12 -28.74 2.07 14.50
N HIS A 13 -28.71 2.88 15.56
CA HIS A 13 -29.87 3.62 16.03
C HIS A 13 -29.95 4.94 15.28
N LEU A 14 -30.81 4.99 14.25
CA LEU A 14 -31.07 6.18 13.46
C LEU A 14 -32.29 6.95 14.00
N PRO A 15 -32.43 8.26 13.70
CA PRO A 15 -33.65 9.04 13.96
C PRO A 15 -34.95 8.37 13.52
N ILE A 16 -34.85 7.53 12.49
CA ILE A 16 -35.95 6.87 11.78
C ILE A 16 -36.23 5.44 12.27
N GLY A 17 -35.42 4.91 13.20
CA GLY A 17 -35.51 3.54 13.71
C GLY A 17 -34.18 2.80 13.75
N GLU A 18 -34.22 1.54 14.18
CA GLU A 18 -33.08 0.63 14.13
C GLU A 18 -32.84 0.17 12.69
N VAL A 19 -31.58 0.24 12.23
CA VAL A 19 -31.16 -0.28 10.94
C VAL A 19 -30.01 -1.27 11.14
N THR A 20 -30.17 -2.47 10.60
CA THR A 20 -29.12 -3.47 10.51
C THR A 20 -28.46 -3.36 9.14
N ILE A 21 -27.14 -3.10 9.09
CA ILE A 21 -26.39 -3.12 7.83
C ILE A 21 -25.94 -4.56 7.58
N THR A 22 -26.31 -5.14 6.45
CA THR A 22 -25.87 -6.48 6.04
C THR A 22 -24.57 -6.41 5.23
N LEU A 23 -23.89 -7.55 5.07
CA LEU A 23 -22.74 -7.64 4.15
C LEU A 23 -23.15 -7.35 2.70
N ASP A 24 -24.38 -7.68 2.31
CA ASP A 24 -24.96 -7.36 1.00
C ASP A 24 -25.04 -5.84 0.81
N ASP A 25 -25.51 -5.11 1.81
CA ASP A 25 -25.57 -3.64 1.77
C ASP A 25 -24.17 -3.02 1.65
N VAL A 26 -23.18 -3.51 2.40
CA VAL A 26 -21.78 -3.05 2.32
C VAL A 26 -21.18 -3.33 0.95
N SER A 27 -21.45 -4.50 0.39
CA SER A 27 -21.01 -4.88 -0.96
C SER A 27 -21.64 -4.00 -2.03
N CYS A 28 -22.94 -3.72 -1.93
CA CYS A 28 -23.63 -2.82 -2.83
C CYS A 28 -23.12 -1.37 -2.72
N LEU A 29 -22.82 -0.90 -1.51
CA LEU A 29 -22.37 0.48 -1.28
C LEU A 29 -20.91 0.71 -1.70
N LEU A 30 -20.03 -0.27 -1.44
CA LEU A 30 -18.59 -0.15 -1.69
C LEU A 30 -18.15 -0.82 -3.00
N HIS A 31 -19.04 -1.52 -3.68
CA HIS A 31 -18.74 -2.37 -4.83
C HIS A 31 -17.64 -3.43 -4.55
N ILE A 32 -17.56 -3.89 -3.30
CA ILE A 32 -16.59 -4.92 -2.88
C ILE A 32 -17.32 -6.27 -2.80
N PRO A 33 -16.91 -7.29 -3.59
CA PRO A 33 -17.57 -8.59 -3.57
C PRO A 33 -17.44 -9.28 -2.21
N ILE A 34 -18.56 -9.79 -1.69
CA ILE A 34 -18.62 -10.58 -0.44
C ILE A 34 -18.03 -11.97 -0.64
N THR A 35 -18.02 -12.44 -1.88
CA THR A 35 -17.41 -13.69 -2.28
C THR A 35 -15.92 -13.48 -2.54
N GLY A 36 -15.07 -13.94 -1.62
CA GLY A 36 -13.62 -13.86 -1.79
C GLY A 36 -12.89 -14.59 -0.67
N LYS A 37 -11.62 -14.91 -0.87
CA LYS A 37 -10.76 -15.37 0.23
C LYS A 37 -10.62 -14.19 1.19
N MET A 38 -10.95 -14.40 2.46
CA MET A 38 -10.55 -13.48 3.52
C MET A 38 -9.04 -13.26 3.38
N LEU A 39 -8.62 -12.00 3.25
CA LEU A 39 -7.22 -11.64 3.35
C LEU A 39 -6.81 -11.86 4.81
N ASN A 40 -6.50 -13.11 5.16
CA ASN A 40 -5.79 -13.38 6.39
C ASN A 40 -4.35 -12.90 6.16
N HIS A 41 -3.82 -12.15 7.12
CA HIS A 41 -2.41 -11.76 7.13
C HIS A 41 -1.52 -12.91 7.65
N LEU A 42 -2.11 -14.08 7.90
CA LEU A 42 -1.50 -15.22 8.55
C LEU A 42 -0.66 -15.99 7.51
N GLY A 43 0.66 -15.76 7.53
CA GLY A 43 1.59 -16.34 6.55
C GLY A 43 1.83 -15.48 5.30
N THR A 44 1.15 -14.33 5.17
CA THR A 44 1.45 -13.29 4.16
C THR A 44 2.13 -12.06 4.77
N SER A 45 2.16 -11.94 6.11
CA SER A 45 2.97 -10.93 6.79
C SER A 45 4.45 -11.31 6.68
N CYS A 46 5.18 -10.64 5.77
CA CYS A 46 6.63 -10.71 5.76
C CYS A 46 7.20 -10.13 7.07
N THR A 47 8.30 -10.70 7.52
CA THR A 47 9.11 -10.11 8.59
C THR A 47 9.68 -8.75 8.15
N THR A 48 10.16 -7.96 9.11
CA THR A 48 10.84 -6.68 8.80
C THR A 48 12.04 -6.89 7.88
N GLU A 49 12.77 -7.99 8.05
CA GLU A 49 13.93 -8.32 7.24
C GLU A 49 13.54 -8.71 5.80
N GLU A 50 12.54 -9.58 5.63
CA GLU A 50 12.01 -9.92 4.31
C GLU A 50 11.45 -8.68 3.61
N GLY A 51 10.73 -7.82 4.33
CA GLY A 51 10.24 -6.55 3.80
C GLY A 51 11.37 -5.61 3.36
N GLU A 52 12.48 -5.59 4.09
CA GLU A 52 13.69 -4.83 3.76
C GLU A 52 14.35 -5.36 2.48
N ASP A 53 14.43 -6.68 2.32
CA ASP A 53 14.96 -7.32 1.11
C ASP A 53 14.09 -7.05 -0.12
N MET A 54 12.78 -7.22 0.01
CA MET A 54 11.84 -6.92 -1.07
C MET A 54 11.92 -5.45 -1.50
N CYS A 55 12.03 -4.51 -0.55
CA CYS A 55 12.18 -3.10 -0.88
C CYS A 55 13.50 -2.79 -1.59
N ARG A 56 14.60 -3.46 -1.21
CA ARG A 56 15.89 -3.31 -1.89
C ARG A 56 15.80 -3.85 -3.33
N GLU A 57 15.25 -5.05 -3.49
CA GLU A 57 15.22 -5.76 -4.78
C GLU A 57 14.24 -5.12 -5.77
N TYR A 58 12.99 -4.91 -5.37
CA TYR A 58 11.92 -4.50 -6.29
C TYR A 58 11.73 -2.99 -6.38
N LEU A 59 12.06 -2.25 -5.32
CA LEU A 59 11.85 -0.80 -5.27
C LEU A 59 13.15 -0.01 -5.34
N ASN A 60 14.30 -0.70 -5.47
CA ASN A 60 15.63 -0.10 -5.39
C ASN A 60 15.79 0.82 -4.16
N PHE A 61 15.10 0.48 -3.06
CA PHE A 61 14.99 1.30 -1.87
C PHE A 61 15.90 0.74 -0.76
N PRO A 62 16.90 1.50 -0.28
CA PRO A 62 17.89 0.98 0.65
C PRO A 62 17.29 0.48 1.97
N ARG A 63 17.80 -0.66 2.47
CA ARG A 63 17.37 -1.27 3.75
C ARG A 63 17.35 -0.26 4.91
N THR A 64 18.33 0.65 4.99
CA THR A 64 18.41 1.68 6.04
C THR A 64 17.23 2.65 6.02
N LYS A 65 16.81 3.11 4.84
CA LYS A 65 15.64 3.98 4.68
C LYS A 65 14.33 3.20 4.88
N CYS A 66 14.30 1.96 4.41
CA CYS A 66 13.18 1.05 4.61
C CYS A 66 12.88 0.83 6.11
N ARG A 67 13.91 0.51 6.89
CA ARG A 67 13.81 0.33 8.35
C ARG A 67 13.25 1.55 9.07
N ALA A 68 13.64 2.76 8.65
CA ALA A 68 13.14 3.99 9.23
C ALA A 68 11.63 4.17 8.99
N GLU A 69 11.15 3.88 7.78
CA GLU A 69 9.72 3.94 7.48
C GLU A 69 8.93 2.80 8.14
N PHE A 70 9.48 1.59 8.19
CA PHE A 70 8.83 0.48 8.90
C PHE A 70 8.66 0.77 10.40
N LYS A 71 9.65 1.42 11.03
CA LYS A 71 9.54 1.88 12.42
C LYS A 71 8.42 2.90 12.60
N LYS A 72 8.25 3.82 11.64
CA LYS A 72 7.18 4.82 11.65
C LYS A 72 5.80 4.21 11.45
N MET A 73 5.70 3.24 10.54
CA MET A 73 4.45 2.54 10.21
C MET A 73 4.11 1.39 11.16
N LYS A 74 5.00 1.07 12.12
CA LYS A 74 4.87 -0.03 13.09
C LYS A 74 4.67 -1.40 12.43
N GLY A 75 5.32 -1.62 11.29
CA GLY A 75 5.23 -2.86 10.52
C GLY A 75 6.00 -2.77 9.21
N ALA A 76 6.11 -3.87 8.48
CA ALA A 76 6.73 -3.95 7.16
C ALA A 76 5.83 -3.31 6.08
N HIS A 77 5.54 -2.03 6.24
CA HIS A 77 4.64 -1.26 5.39
C HIS A 77 5.33 0.00 4.87
N ILE A 78 5.20 0.25 3.57
CA ILE A 78 5.55 1.53 2.96
C ILE A 78 4.27 2.32 2.74
N GLY A 79 4.19 3.52 3.33
CA GLY A 79 3.07 4.41 3.08
C GLY A 79 3.07 4.94 1.64
N PHE A 80 1.90 5.17 1.07
CA PHE A 80 1.74 5.68 -0.29
C PHE A 80 2.59 6.94 -0.60
N PRO A 81 2.68 7.97 0.27
CA PRO A 81 3.51 9.14 -0.01
C PRO A 81 5.01 8.83 -0.10
N MET A 82 5.48 7.78 0.56
CA MET A 82 6.86 7.34 0.41
C MET A 82 7.04 6.55 -0.88
N LEU A 83 6.08 5.69 -1.22
CA LEU A 83 6.10 4.92 -2.46
C LEU A 83 6.16 5.84 -3.69
N GLU A 84 5.37 6.92 -3.70
CA GLU A 84 5.40 7.94 -4.76
C GLU A 84 6.78 8.60 -4.91
N LYS A 85 7.44 8.91 -3.78
CA LYS A 85 8.80 9.47 -3.78
C LYS A 85 9.82 8.48 -4.34
N ILE A 86 9.70 7.20 -3.98
CA ILE A 86 10.57 6.14 -4.48
C ILE A 86 10.41 6.01 -6.00
N TYR A 87 9.16 5.95 -6.48
CA TYR A 87 8.86 5.89 -7.91
C TYR A 87 9.48 7.06 -8.67
N ALA A 88 9.24 8.30 -8.22
CA ALA A 88 9.79 9.49 -8.87
C ALA A 88 11.33 9.51 -8.87
N ALA A 89 11.98 9.01 -7.81
CA ALA A 89 13.43 8.90 -7.76
C ALA A 89 13.97 7.85 -8.75
N ASN A 90 13.32 6.69 -8.84
CA ASN A 90 13.72 5.63 -9.76
C ASN A 90 13.49 6.03 -11.22
N LEU A 91 12.36 6.69 -11.52
CA LEU A 91 12.07 7.21 -12.85
C LEU A 91 13.17 8.18 -13.33
N ARG A 92 13.58 9.14 -12.48
CA ARG A 92 14.67 10.07 -12.82
C ARG A 92 15.99 9.35 -13.09
N ARG A 93 16.29 8.28 -12.35
CA ARG A 93 17.51 7.50 -12.54
C ARG A 93 17.49 6.72 -13.85
N ALA A 94 16.32 6.17 -14.22
CA ALA A 94 16.14 5.46 -15.47
C ALA A 94 16.32 6.41 -16.67
N LEU A 95 15.63 7.55 -16.66
CA LEU A 95 15.74 8.56 -17.73
C LEU A 95 17.19 9.06 -17.92
N LYS A 96 17.90 9.30 -16.82
CA LYS A 96 19.31 9.72 -16.88
C LYS A 96 20.23 8.62 -17.43
N ALA A 97 19.94 7.36 -17.17
CA ALA A 97 20.74 6.25 -17.71
C ALA A 97 20.52 6.11 -19.22
N GLU A 98 19.31 6.33 -19.71
CA GLU A 98 19.01 6.37 -21.15
C GLU A 98 19.78 7.51 -21.84
N GLU A 99 19.81 8.71 -21.25
CA GLU A 99 20.59 9.85 -21.77
C GLU A 99 22.11 9.57 -21.80
N GLU A 100 22.65 8.92 -20.78
CA GLU A 100 24.08 8.57 -20.70
C GLU A 100 24.47 7.47 -21.71
N GLU A 101 23.60 6.49 -21.96
CA GLU A 101 23.81 5.46 -23.00
C GLU A 101 23.86 6.09 -24.41
N GLU A 102 22.99 7.06 -24.70
CA GLU A 102 23.02 7.79 -25.98
C GLU A 102 24.30 8.62 -26.14
N GLU A 103 24.79 9.29 -25.09
CA GLU A 103 26.04 10.06 -25.14
C GLU A 103 27.28 9.16 -25.36
N GLU A 104 27.35 8.00 -24.71
CA GLU A 104 28.46 7.04 -24.89
C GLU A 104 28.48 6.44 -26.30
N GLU A 105 27.33 6.10 -26.88
CA GLU A 105 27.25 5.63 -28.28
C GLU A 105 27.66 6.72 -29.29
N VAL A 106 27.31 7.98 -29.03
CA VAL A 106 27.74 9.09 -29.89
C VAL A 106 29.26 9.28 -29.82
N VAL A 107 29.87 9.23 -28.63
CA VAL A 107 31.32 9.42 -28.44
C VAL A 107 32.15 8.28 -29.04
N GLN A 108 31.66 7.03 -29.04
CA GLN A 108 32.37 5.90 -29.64
C GLN A 108 32.34 5.88 -31.18
N ASN A 109 31.46 6.67 -31.80
CA ASN A 109 31.28 6.75 -33.26
C ASN A 109 32.08 7.88 -33.95
N TYR A 110 32.97 8.57 -33.22
CA TYR A 110 33.91 9.58 -33.74
C TYR A 110 35.37 9.20 -33.51
#